data_AF-A0A0D3KQE9-F1
#
_entry.id   AF-A0A0D3KQE9-F1
#
_cell.length_a   1.000
_cell.length_b   1.000
_cell.length_c   1.000
_cell.angle_alpha   90.00
_cell.angle_beta   90.00
_cell.angle_gamma   90.00
#
_symmetry.space_group_name_H-M   'P 1'
#
loop_
_entity.id
_entity.type
_entity.pdbx_description
1 polymer ?
#
loop_
_entity_poly.entity_id
_entity_poly.type
_entity_poly.pdbx_seq_one_letter_code
_entity_poly.pdbx_strand_id
1 'polypeptide(L)'
;MSKPTVPKPTTKFIADMREKNAPVAEKASEDPPAPGCCGCASPCCFSTPTLTVLDGTEAFEAEKYLGKWYQTHASATVKYTFELGGNAVTAEYSETDVPNKISVVNTVRCFPRLGALFGKIGLGCLFSGIKISGSAVGTPTKDGVFSVGFFQCCSTPSFEPPGNYWILKLGPVKEGLYSWAVVSNDTGSQLYILCRDVPSFVGSEAEAEALAYAKEKGFTGCCNKPLRTNQLNPPPY
;
A
#
# COMPACT_ATOMS: atom_id res chain seq x y z
N MET A 1 3.10 33.46 23.00
CA MET A 1 3.13 31.98 23.00
C MET A 1 3.77 31.53 21.69
N SER A 2 5.02 31.09 21.74
CA SER A 2 5.79 30.64 20.58
C SER A 2 5.32 29.26 20.13
N LYS A 3 5.05 29.09 18.82
CA LYS A 3 4.75 27.77 18.23
C LYS A 3 5.91 26.80 18.48
N PRO A 4 5.65 25.52 18.82
CA PRO A 4 6.70 24.53 18.91
C PRO A 4 7.27 24.30 17.49
N THR A 5 8.55 24.62 17.32
CA THR A 5 9.33 24.26 16.14
C THR A 5 9.52 22.75 16.10
N VAL A 6 8.99 22.12 15.05
CA VAL A 6 9.31 20.73 14.70
C VAL A 6 10.82 20.65 14.49
N PRO A 7 11.56 19.79 15.22
CA PRO A 7 12.99 19.65 15.03
C PRO A 7 13.26 19.18 13.60
N LYS A 8 14.14 19.90 12.88
CA LYS A 8 14.60 19.49 11.56
C LYS A 8 15.28 18.11 11.65
N PRO A 9 15.07 17.22 10.67
CA PRO A 9 15.78 15.95 10.62
C PRO A 9 17.29 16.17 10.69
N THR A 10 17.95 15.44 11.58
CA THR A 10 19.42 15.45 11.66
C THR A 10 20.01 14.83 10.41
N THR A 11 21.05 15.48 9.87
CA THR A 11 21.81 15.12 8.66
C THR A 11 22.24 13.64 8.59
N LYS A 12 22.29 12.94 9.73
CA LYS A 12 22.64 11.52 9.85
C LYS A 12 21.60 10.57 9.26
N PHE A 13 20.30 10.89 9.35
CA PHE A 13 19.23 10.05 8.77
C PHE A 13 19.21 10.13 7.23
N ILE A 14 19.49 11.31 6.69
CA ILE A 14 19.58 11.59 5.24
C ILE A 14 20.82 10.92 4.62
N ALA A 15 21.93 10.85 5.37
CA ALA A 15 23.16 10.19 4.93
C ALA A 15 23.01 8.66 4.86
N ASP A 16 22.38 8.05 5.88
CA ASP A 16 22.20 6.61 5.98
C ASP A 16 21.31 6.03 4.85
N MET A 17 20.29 6.79 4.42
CA MET A 17 19.41 6.40 3.30
C MET A 17 20.08 6.56 1.93
N ARG A 18 20.91 7.60 1.74
CA ARG A 18 21.63 7.84 0.47
C ARG A 18 22.81 6.90 0.27
N GLU A 19 23.50 6.52 1.35
CA GLU A 19 24.64 5.62 1.27
C GLU A 19 24.22 4.16 1.02
N LYS A 20 23.02 3.75 1.49
CA LYS A 20 22.49 2.40 1.29
C LYS A 20 21.79 2.18 -0.05
N ASN A 21 21.38 3.25 -0.74
CA ASN A 21 20.74 3.20 -2.06
C ASN A 21 21.70 3.49 -3.22
N ALA A 22 23.02 3.52 -2.98
CA ALA A 22 24.00 3.58 -4.04
C ALA A 22 23.96 2.28 -4.86
N PRO A 23 23.82 2.34 -6.20
CA PRO A 23 23.77 1.14 -7.02
C PRO A 23 25.09 0.38 -6.91
N VAL A 24 25.04 -0.83 -6.35
CA VAL A 24 26.11 -1.81 -6.55
C VAL A 24 26.02 -2.25 -8.00
N ALA A 25 27.08 -2.01 -8.77
CA ALA A 25 27.15 -2.40 -10.18
C ALA A 25 26.91 -3.91 -10.31
N GLU A 26 25.70 -4.30 -10.72
CA GLU A 26 25.37 -5.67 -11.04
C GLU A 26 25.94 -6.00 -12.41
N LYS A 27 26.76 -7.05 -12.45
CA LYS A 27 27.38 -7.58 -13.66
C LYS A 27 26.28 -8.22 -14.50
N ALA A 28 26.02 -7.68 -15.69
CA ALA A 28 25.08 -8.25 -16.64
C ALA A 28 25.38 -9.74 -16.86
N SER A 29 24.46 -10.62 -16.46
CA SER A 29 24.47 -12.02 -16.86
C SER A 29 23.82 -12.12 -18.24
N GLU A 30 24.60 -12.49 -19.23
CA GLU A 30 24.11 -12.81 -20.58
C GLU A 30 23.34 -14.14 -20.51
N ASP A 31 22.01 -14.09 -20.68
CA ASP A 31 21.20 -15.29 -20.89
C ASP A 31 21.45 -15.86 -22.29
N PRO A 32 21.59 -17.18 -22.45
CA PRO A 32 21.83 -17.81 -23.74
C PRO A 32 20.57 -17.78 -24.64
N PRO A 33 20.73 -17.73 -25.98
CA PRO A 33 19.59 -17.63 -26.89
C PRO A 33 18.75 -18.91 -26.88
N ALA A 34 17.44 -18.75 -26.71
CA ALA A 34 16.48 -19.86 -26.79
C ALA A 34 16.42 -20.46 -28.21
N PRO A 35 16.33 -21.80 -28.36
CA PRO A 35 16.23 -22.43 -29.66
C PRO A 35 14.83 -22.23 -30.25
N GLY A 36 14.79 -21.96 -31.56
CA GLY A 36 13.56 -21.76 -32.30
C GLY A 36 12.71 -23.02 -32.41
N CYS A 37 11.39 -22.84 -32.27
CA CYS A 37 10.39 -23.78 -32.77
C CYS A 37 9.37 -23.04 -33.64
N CYS A 38 9.31 -23.46 -34.89
CA CYS A 38 8.27 -23.18 -35.87
C CYS A 38 7.09 -24.13 -35.66
N GLY A 39 5.85 -23.65 -35.80
CA GLY A 39 4.71 -24.49 -36.19
C GLY A 39 3.51 -24.56 -35.24
N CYS A 40 2.49 -23.77 -35.59
CA CYS A 40 1.04 -24.11 -35.57
C CYS A 40 0.25 -24.14 -34.24
N ALA A 41 -0.91 -23.44 -34.31
CA ALA A 41 -2.04 -23.36 -33.37
C ALA A 41 -1.80 -22.62 -32.05
N SER A 42 -1.84 -21.28 -32.10
CA SER A 42 -1.83 -20.42 -30.92
C SER A 42 -3.09 -20.62 -30.05
N PRO A 43 -2.98 -21.16 -28.82
CA PRO A 43 -3.80 -20.59 -27.76
C PRO A 43 -3.27 -19.17 -27.55
N CYS A 44 -4.14 -18.18 -27.41
CA CYS A 44 -3.73 -16.87 -26.95
C CYS A 44 -2.93 -17.05 -25.65
N CYS A 45 -1.60 -16.97 -25.72
CA CYS A 45 -0.74 -16.89 -24.55
C CYS A 45 -1.11 -15.58 -23.86
N PHE A 46 -2.06 -15.65 -22.92
CA PHE A 46 -2.27 -14.59 -21.97
C PHE A 46 -0.99 -14.53 -21.13
N SER A 47 -0.05 -13.70 -21.58
CA SER A 47 1.07 -13.29 -20.77
C SER A 47 0.48 -12.54 -19.59
N THR A 48 0.45 -13.15 -18.41
CA THR A 48 0.10 -12.45 -17.18
C THR A 48 1.07 -11.28 -17.04
N PRO A 49 0.60 -10.02 -16.91
CA PRO A 49 1.49 -8.89 -16.72
C PRO A 49 2.36 -9.12 -15.48
N THR A 50 3.68 -9.03 -15.64
CA THR A 50 4.59 -9.07 -14.49
C THR A 50 4.40 -7.80 -13.67
N LEU A 51 4.17 -7.95 -12.36
CA LEU A 51 4.11 -6.81 -11.46
C LEU A 51 5.50 -6.22 -11.26
N THR A 52 5.63 -4.93 -11.55
CA THR A 52 6.84 -4.15 -11.31
C THR A 52 6.60 -3.16 -10.18
N VAL A 53 7.61 -3.02 -9.32
CA VAL A 53 7.59 -2.10 -8.18
C VAL A 53 7.99 -0.71 -8.67
N LEU A 54 7.31 0.32 -8.17
CA LEU A 54 7.53 1.74 -8.49
C LEU A 54 7.48 2.05 -9.99
N ASP A 55 6.72 1.27 -10.76
CA ASP A 55 6.62 1.38 -12.24
C ASP A 55 8.00 1.49 -12.92
N GLY A 56 9.03 0.91 -12.30
CA GLY A 56 10.43 0.95 -12.75
C GLY A 56 11.11 2.33 -12.80
N THR A 57 10.53 3.40 -12.24
CA THR A 57 10.94 4.78 -12.60
C THR A 57 11.40 5.69 -11.47
N GLU A 58 11.25 5.33 -10.19
CA GLU A 58 11.67 6.21 -9.08
C GLU A 58 12.22 5.43 -7.88
N ALA A 59 13.14 6.06 -7.14
CA ALA A 59 13.56 5.60 -5.83
C ALA A 59 12.46 5.94 -4.80
N PHE A 60 12.19 5.02 -3.87
CA PHE A 60 11.15 5.24 -2.87
C PHE A 60 11.65 6.15 -1.76
N GLU A 61 10.98 7.28 -1.54
CA GLU A 61 11.29 8.19 -0.42
C GLU A 61 10.28 8.00 0.71
N ALA A 62 10.68 7.25 1.74
CA ALA A 62 9.83 6.85 2.86
C ALA A 62 9.11 8.03 3.52
N GLU A 63 9.80 9.16 3.69
CA GLU A 63 9.30 10.37 4.35
C GLU A 63 8.08 10.94 3.63
N LYS A 64 8.05 10.86 2.30
CA LYS A 64 6.94 11.34 1.48
C LYS A 64 5.73 10.40 1.54
N TYR A 65 5.93 9.16 2.01
CA TYR A 65 4.90 8.15 2.18
C TYR A 65 4.26 8.18 3.58
N LEU A 66 4.88 8.83 4.56
CA LEU A 66 4.37 8.92 5.93
C LEU A 66 3.02 9.64 6.04
N GLY A 67 2.35 9.46 7.17
CA GLY A 67 1.05 10.06 7.48
C GLY A 67 -0.12 9.21 7.02
N LYS A 68 -1.29 9.84 6.94
CA LYS A 68 -2.57 9.17 6.69
C LYS A 68 -2.82 8.91 5.22
N TRP A 69 -3.38 7.74 4.95
CA TRP A 69 -3.89 7.31 3.65
C TRP A 69 -5.30 6.79 3.79
N TYR A 70 -6.12 7.09 2.80
CA TYR A 70 -7.48 6.59 2.65
C TYR A 70 -7.49 5.54 1.55
N GLN A 71 -8.00 4.36 1.86
CA GLN A 71 -8.13 3.31 0.86
C GLN A 71 -9.41 3.49 0.08
N THR A 72 -9.33 3.94 -1.17
CA THR A 72 -10.49 4.24 -2.02
C THR A 72 -10.95 3.01 -2.81
N HIS A 73 -10.03 2.10 -3.12
CA HIS A 73 -10.33 0.82 -3.75
C HIS A 73 -9.54 -0.30 -3.09
N ALA A 74 -10.16 -1.48 -3.08
CA ALA A 74 -9.50 -2.73 -2.71
C ALA A 74 -9.98 -3.88 -3.59
N SER A 75 -9.17 -4.93 -3.71
CA SER A 75 -9.63 -6.20 -4.27
C SER A 75 -10.74 -6.82 -3.41
N ALA A 76 -11.55 -7.73 -3.98
CA ALA A 76 -12.58 -8.45 -3.23
C ALA A 76 -11.97 -9.27 -2.08
N THR A 77 -10.81 -9.88 -2.32
CA THR A 77 -10.03 -10.60 -1.31
C THR A 77 -9.74 -9.72 -0.10
N VAL A 78 -9.28 -8.49 -0.31
CA VAL A 78 -8.98 -7.54 0.76
C VAL A 78 -10.26 -7.06 1.45
N LYS A 79 -11.20 -6.54 0.66
CA LYS A 79 -12.41 -5.89 1.16
C LYS A 79 -13.26 -6.82 2.03
N TYR A 80 -13.35 -8.10 1.68
CA TYR A 80 -14.26 -9.04 2.35
C TYR A 80 -13.58 -9.99 3.34
N THR A 81 -12.24 -10.03 3.41
CA THR A 81 -11.52 -10.84 4.42
C THR A 81 -10.96 -9.98 5.54
N PHE A 82 -9.89 -9.22 5.28
CA PHE A 82 -9.17 -8.47 6.31
C PHE A 82 -9.93 -7.24 6.80
N GLU A 83 -10.78 -6.66 5.95
CA GLU A 83 -11.55 -5.46 6.29
C GLU A 83 -12.99 -5.75 6.69
N LEU A 84 -13.49 -6.99 6.51
CA LEU A 84 -14.86 -7.40 6.82
C LEU A 84 -15.94 -6.48 6.22
N GLY A 85 -15.70 -5.90 5.04
CA GLY A 85 -16.59 -4.92 4.42
C GLY A 85 -16.57 -3.55 5.13
N GLY A 86 -15.50 -3.25 5.84
CA GLY A 86 -15.32 -2.05 6.65
C GLY A 86 -15.48 -0.75 5.86
N ASN A 87 -15.99 0.26 6.55
CA ASN A 87 -16.16 1.61 6.03
C ASN A 87 -15.01 2.50 6.53
N ALA A 88 -14.70 3.55 5.78
CA ALA A 88 -13.68 4.55 6.11
C ALA A 88 -12.32 3.95 6.52
N VAL A 89 -11.86 2.96 5.73
CA VAL A 89 -10.58 2.27 5.95
C VAL A 89 -9.43 3.25 5.73
N THR A 90 -8.55 3.36 6.72
CA THR A 90 -7.36 4.21 6.65
C THR A 90 -6.14 3.45 7.12
N ALA A 91 -4.98 3.82 6.58
CA ALA A 91 -3.67 3.41 7.06
C ALA A 91 -2.88 4.66 7.43
N GLU A 92 -2.31 4.70 8.63
CA GLU A 92 -1.45 5.80 9.08
C GLU A 92 -0.04 5.26 9.31
N TYR A 93 0.93 5.85 8.61
CA TYR A 93 2.33 5.45 8.65
C TYR A 93 3.15 6.46 9.44
N SER A 94 3.98 5.99 10.37
CA SER A 94 4.84 6.88 11.18
C SER A 94 6.25 6.32 11.29
N GLU A 95 7.22 7.23 11.38
CA GLU A 95 8.64 6.89 11.58
C GLU A 95 8.84 6.03 12.83
N THR A 96 9.91 5.25 12.80
CA THR A 96 10.43 4.54 13.96
C THR A 96 11.91 4.84 14.13
N ASP A 97 12.43 4.58 15.31
CA ASP A 97 13.86 4.66 15.62
C ASP A 97 14.67 3.50 15.03
N VAL A 98 13.99 2.52 14.42
CA VAL A 98 14.62 1.34 13.81
C VAL A 98 14.82 1.58 12.30
N PRO A 99 16.04 1.39 11.76
CA PRO A 99 16.30 1.52 10.33
C PRO A 99 15.40 0.60 9.49
N ASN A 100 14.98 1.09 8.32
CA ASN A 100 14.13 0.36 7.37
C ASN A 100 12.79 -0.13 7.94
N LYS A 101 12.30 0.47 9.04
CA LYS A 101 11.04 0.11 9.67
C LYS A 101 10.13 1.33 9.82
N ILE A 102 8.87 1.15 9.44
CA ILE A 102 7.80 2.13 9.59
C ILE A 102 6.69 1.49 10.41
N SER A 103 6.08 2.24 11.32
CA SER A 103 4.90 1.78 12.05
C SER A 103 3.65 2.00 11.21
N VAL A 104 2.68 1.08 11.31
CA VAL A 104 1.43 1.15 10.55
C VAL A 104 0.26 1.02 11.51
N VAL A 105 -0.69 1.93 11.43
CA VAL A 105 -1.98 1.81 12.13
C VAL A 105 -3.11 1.79 11.12
N ASN A 106 -3.72 0.62 10.95
CA ASN A 106 -4.93 0.48 10.16
C ASN A 106 -6.15 0.77 11.03
N THR A 107 -7.08 1.57 10.52
CA THR A 107 -8.36 1.82 11.17
C THR A 107 -9.49 1.42 10.23
N VAL A 108 -10.39 0.56 10.71
CA VAL A 108 -11.61 0.16 9.99
C VAL A 108 -12.85 0.50 10.80
N ARG A 109 -13.98 0.80 10.15
CA ARG A 109 -15.28 0.98 10.84
C ARG A 109 -16.24 -0.14 10.43
N CYS A 110 -16.62 -0.98 11.39
CA CYS A 110 -17.53 -2.10 11.15
C CYS A 110 -18.95 -1.79 11.66
N PHE A 111 -19.96 -2.46 11.10
CA PHE A 111 -21.34 -2.55 11.63
C PHE A 111 -22.11 -1.24 11.97
N PRO A 112 -22.15 -0.23 11.10
CA PRO A 112 -22.85 1.03 11.39
C PRO A 112 -24.37 0.87 11.65
N ARG A 113 -25.06 -0.06 10.96
CA ARG A 113 -26.52 -0.25 11.10
C ARG A 113 -26.96 -1.10 12.29
N LEU A 114 -26.05 -1.89 12.88
CA LEU A 114 -26.37 -2.70 14.07
C LEU A 114 -26.23 -1.88 15.36
N GLY A 115 -25.53 -0.74 15.33
CA GLY A 115 -25.34 0.13 16.49
C GLY A 115 -26.60 0.80 17.00
N ALA A 116 -27.51 1.18 16.08
CA ALA A 116 -28.80 1.76 16.44
C ALA A 116 -29.69 0.79 17.24
N LEU A 117 -29.49 -0.53 17.11
CA LEU A 117 -30.30 -1.55 17.79
C LEU A 117 -29.69 -2.01 19.13
N PHE A 118 -28.36 -1.93 19.30
CA PHE A 118 -27.63 -2.50 20.44
C PHE A 118 -26.91 -1.47 21.35
N GLY A 119 -27.04 -0.16 21.09
CA GLY A 119 -26.40 0.92 21.87
C GLY A 119 -26.73 0.97 23.37
N LYS A 120 -27.68 0.18 23.87
CA LYS A 120 -28.04 0.12 25.31
C LYS A 120 -27.35 -0.98 26.12
N ILE A 121 -26.55 -1.86 25.52
CA ILE A 121 -26.00 -3.06 26.19
C ILE A 121 -24.47 -3.00 26.42
N GLY A 122 -23.83 -1.84 26.27
CA GLY A 122 -22.41 -1.69 26.60
C GLY A 122 -21.40 -2.32 25.61
N LEU A 123 -21.82 -2.65 24.38
CA LEU A 123 -20.92 -3.08 23.29
C LEU A 123 -20.32 -1.90 22.50
N GLY A 124 -20.01 -0.78 23.20
CA GLY A 124 -19.60 0.50 22.62
C GLY A 124 -18.35 0.46 21.71
N CYS A 125 -17.52 -0.56 21.86
CA CYS A 125 -16.29 -0.78 21.09
C CYS A 125 -16.54 -1.16 19.61
N LEU A 126 -17.77 -1.48 19.22
CA LEU A 126 -18.17 -1.68 17.82
C LEU A 126 -18.41 -0.36 17.05
N PHE A 127 -18.37 0.80 17.73
CA PHE A 127 -18.74 2.11 17.16
C PHE A 127 -17.56 3.10 17.05
N SER A 128 -16.48 2.85 17.77
CA SER A 128 -15.20 3.54 17.59
C SER A 128 -14.40 2.72 16.57
N GLY A 129 -13.80 3.37 15.56
CA GLY A 129 -13.01 2.67 14.55
C GLY A 129 -12.03 1.67 15.18
N ILE A 130 -12.08 0.42 14.73
CA ILE A 130 -11.19 -0.65 15.20
C ILE A 130 -9.80 -0.32 14.66
N LYS A 131 -8.84 -0.14 15.57
CA LYS A 131 -7.46 0.13 15.23
C LYS A 131 -6.62 -1.13 15.38
N ILE A 132 -5.87 -1.47 14.34
CA ILE A 132 -4.90 -2.55 14.35
C ILE A 132 -3.53 -1.93 14.08
N SER A 133 -2.61 -2.12 15.02
CA SER A 133 -1.25 -1.61 14.91
C SER A 133 -0.30 -2.71 14.47
N GLY A 134 0.72 -2.31 13.71
CA GLY A 134 1.72 -3.19 13.13
C GLY A 134 2.95 -2.42 12.68
N SER A 135 3.77 -3.07 11.88
CA SER A 135 4.93 -2.44 11.25
C SER A 135 5.18 -2.99 9.86
N ALA A 136 5.82 -2.16 9.03
CA ALA A 136 6.34 -2.49 7.72
C ALA A 136 7.86 -2.45 7.78
N VAL A 137 8.51 -3.56 7.44
CA VAL A 137 9.97 -3.66 7.37
C VAL A 137 10.39 -3.81 5.91
N GLY A 138 11.24 -2.91 5.43
CA GLY A 138 11.79 -2.92 4.07
C GLY A 138 13.08 -3.72 3.98
N THR A 139 13.58 -3.85 2.75
CA THR A 139 14.90 -4.44 2.45
C THR A 139 15.84 -3.39 1.85
N PRO A 140 17.14 -3.40 2.18
CA PRO A 140 18.10 -2.47 1.57
C PRO A 140 18.36 -2.75 0.08
N THR A 141 17.92 -3.90 -0.44
CA THR A 141 18.21 -4.30 -1.83
C THR A 141 17.10 -3.94 -2.81
N LYS A 142 15.92 -3.54 -2.33
CA LYS A 142 14.75 -3.28 -3.18
C LYS A 142 13.78 -2.30 -2.52
N ASP A 143 13.79 -1.08 -3.03
CA ASP A 143 12.85 -0.03 -2.65
C ASP A 143 11.39 -0.42 -2.92
N GLY A 144 10.46 0.16 -2.14
CA GLY A 144 9.02 -0.01 -2.35
C GLY A 144 8.46 -1.39 -1.99
N VAL A 145 9.26 -2.29 -1.42
CA VAL A 145 8.85 -3.63 -1.00
C VAL A 145 9.01 -3.80 0.51
N PHE A 146 7.96 -4.28 1.16
CA PHE A 146 7.89 -4.43 2.61
C PHE A 146 7.30 -5.77 3.03
N SER A 147 7.70 -6.22 4.20
CA SER A 147 6.97 -7.20 5.01
C SER A 147 6.19 -6.46 6.08
N VAL A 148 4.87 -6.44 5.91
CA VAL A 148 3.92 -5.83 6.83
C VAL A 148 3.34 -6.90 7.74
N GLY A 149 3.42 -6.66 9.05
CA GLY A 149 2.88 -7.55 10.09
C GLY A 149 2.08 -6.78 11.14
N PHE A 150 1.03 -7.41 11.66
CA PHE A 150 0.15 -6.87 12.70
C PHE A 150 0.15 -7.80 13.93
N PHE A 151 -0.26 -7.26 15.09
CA PHE A 151 -0.39 -8.02 16.36
C PHE A 151 0.90 -8.66 16.91
N GLN A 152 2.06 -8.10 16.60
CA GLN A 152 3.35 -8.60 17.07
C GLN A 152 3.59 -8.23 18.54
N CYS A 153 3.27 -9.14 19.46
CA CYS A 153 3.55 -8.94 20.90
C CYS A 153 4.94 -9.43 21.33
N CYS A 154 5.57 -10.34 20.58
CA CYS A 154 6.80 -11.03 21.02
C CYS A 154 7.86 -11.26 19.94
N SER A 155 7.66 -10.82 18.69
CA SER A 155 8.62 -11.02 17.59
C SER A 155 9.17 -9.68 17.10
N THR A 156 10.48 -9.63 16.87
CA THR A 156 11.11 -8.54 16.13
C THR A 156 10.70 -8.66 14.67
N PRO A 157 10.02 -7.66 14.09
CA PRO A 157 9.62 -7.71 12.70
C PRO A 157 10.87 -7.74 11.80
N SER A 158 10.92 -8.69 10.87
CA SER A 158 11.95 -8.87 9.86
C SER A 158 11.33 -8.77 8.47
N PHE A 159 12.17 -8.46 7.48
CA PHE A 159 11.82 -8.63 6.08
C PHE A 159 11.88 -10.10 5.71
N GLU A 160 10.80 -10.61 5.12
CA GLU A 160 10.67 -11.97 4.61
C GLU A 160 10.44 -11.90 3.09
N PRO A 161 11.41 -12.31 2.25
CA PRO A 161 11.24 -12.35 0.80
C PRO A 161 10.03 -13.22 0.40
N PRO A 162 9.25 -12.82 -0.61
CA PRO A 162 9.45 -11.67 -1.49
C PRO A 162 8.86 -10.35 -0.96
N GLY A 163 8.45 -10.29 0.30
CA GLY A 163 7.63 -9.21 0.86
C GLY A 163 6.14 -9.43 0.55
N ASN A 164 5.26 -8.87 1.37
CA ASN A 164 3.81 -9.00 1.22
C ASN A 164 3.10 -7.66 0.92
N TYR A 165 3.88 -6.57 0.79
CA TYR A 165 3.38 -5.24 0.48
C TYR A 165 4.32 -4.58 -0.54
N TRP A 166 3.84 -4.43 -1.76
CA TRP A 166 4.57 -3.93 -2.92
C TRP A 166 3.92 -2.66 -3.42
N ILE A 167 4.64 -1.55 -3.37
CA ILE A 167 4.19 -0.28 -3.95
C ILE A 167 4.44 -0.34 -5.45
N LEU A 168 3.39 -0.58 -6.22
CA LEU A 168 3.50 -0.76 -7.67
C LEU A 168 3.62 0.57 -8.41
N LYS A 169 2.93 1.61 -7.94
CA LYS A 169 2.97 2.96 -8.54
C LYS A 169 2.67 4.02 -7.49
N LEU A 170 3.34 5.16 -7.62
CA LEU A 170 3.11 6.35 -6.81
C LEU A 170 2.58 7.48 -7.69
N GLY A 171 1.64 8.24 -7.13
CA GLY A 171 1.21 9.51 -7.69
C GLY A 171 2.22 10.63 -7.45
N PRO A 172 2.04 11.79 -8.10
CA PRO A 172 2.96 12.90 -7.97
C PRO A 172 3.05 13.40 -6.52
N VAL A 173 4.20 13.97 -6.18
CA VAL A 173 4.43 14.62 -4.89
C VAL A 173 3.71 15.98 -4.88
N LYS A 174 2.78 16.16 -3.94
CA LYS A 174 2.07 17.41 -3.67
C LYS A 174 2.33 17.81 -2.22
N GLU A 175 2.74 19.06 -2.01
CA GLU A 175 3.07 19.57 -0.66
C GLU A 175 4.11 18.71 0.09
N GLY A 176 5.04 18.10 -0.66
CA GLY A 176 6.10 17.25 -0.11
C GLY A 176 5.69 15.80 0.16
N LEU A 177 4.45 15.38 -0.10
CA LEU A 177 3.97 14.00 0.10
C LEU A 177 3.46 13.38 -1.21
N TYR A 178 3.60 12.07 -1.37
CA TYR A 178 2.94 11.36 -2.47
C TYR A 178 1.42 11.48 -2.34
N SER A 179 0.75 11.78 -3.46
CA SER A 179 -0.69 12.10 -3.46
C SER A 179 -1.62 10.88 -3.53
N TRP A 180 -1.20 9.82 -4.21
CA TRP A 180 -1.90 8.54 -4.31
C TRP A 180 -0.90 7.38 -4.47
N ALA A 181 -1.33 6.14 -4.29
CA ALA A 181 -0.51 4.95 -4.50
C ALA A 181 -1.36 3.75 -4.97
N VAL A 182 -0.76 2.89 -5.80
CA VAL A 182 -1.27 1.55 -6.13
C VAL A 182 -0.35 0.54 -5.46
N VAL A 183 -0.93 -0.33 -4.64
CA VAL A 183 -0.21 -1.30 -3.82
C VAL A 183 -0.79 -2.69 -4.02
N SER A 184 0.07 -3.70 -4.03
CA SER A 184 -0.31 -5.11 -4.13
C SER A 184 0.62 -5.99 -3.30
N ASN A 185 0.49 -7.30 -3.45
CA ASN A 185 1.54 -8.25 -3.12
C ASN A 185 2.22 -8.76 -4.40
N ASP A 186 3.29 -9.54 -4.24
CA ASP A 186 4.08 -10.14 -5.32
C ASP A 186 3.24 -10.92 -6.36
N THR A 187 2.13 -11.53 -5.93
CA THR A 187 1.25 -12.37 -6.76
C THR A 187 0.06 -11.64 -7.38
N GLY A 188 -0.18 -10.35 -7.06
CA GLY A 188 -1.35 -9.62 -7.57
C GLY A 188 -2.70 -10.09 -7.02
N SER A 189 -2.68 -10.89 -5.95
CA SER A 189 -3.89 -11.44 -5.31
C SER A 189 -4.62 -10.41 -4.42
N GLN A 190 -3.92 -9.35 -4.03
CA GLN A 190 -4.41 -8.25 -3.22
C GLN A 190 -4.20 -6.93 -3.96
N LEU A 191 -5.13 -6.00 -3.87
CA LEU A 191 -4.98 -4.67 -4.45
C LEU A 191 -5.46 -3.64 -3.43
N TYR A 192 -4.71 -2.55 -3.30
CA TYR A 192 -5.09 -1.36 -2.57
C TYR A 192 -4.81 -0.14 -3.44
N ILE A 193 -5.79 0.74 -3.58
CA ILE A 193 -5.58 2.08 -4.14
C ILE A 193 -5.80 3.08 -3.01
N LEU A 194 -4.74 3.82 -2.70
CA LEU A 194 -4.66 4.72 -1.57
C LEU A 194 -4.56 6.16 -2.05
N CYS A 195 -5.18 7.10 -1.34
CA CYS A 195 -5.01 8.54 -1.59
C CYS A 195 -4.89 9.34 -0.29
N ARG A 196 -4.41 10.58 -0.38
CA ARG A 196 -4.33 11.53 0.74
C ARG A 196 -5.64 12.25 1.05
N ASP A 197 -6.39 12.57 -0.01
CA ASP A 197 -7.66 13.32 0.06
C ASP A 197 -8.69 12.61 -0.82
N VAL A 198 -9.79 12.17 -0.23
CA VAL A 198 -10.81 11.38 -0.95
C VAL A 198 -11.61 12.25 -1.91
N PRO A 199 -12.18 13.41 -1.50
CA PRO A 199 -12.94 14.27 -2.41
C PRO A 199 -12.16 14.72 -3.66
N SER A 200 -10.86 14.98 -3.52
CA SER A 200 -10.01 15.44 -4.62
C SER A 200 -9.52 14.31 -5.53
N PHE A 201 -9.53 13.07 -5.04
CA PHE A 201 -9.08 11.91 -5.79
C PHE A 201 -10.24 11.24 -6.55
N VAL A 202 -11.36 11.00 -5.88
CA VAL A 202 -12.46 10.23 -6.45
C VAL A 202 -13.18 11.02 -7.55
N GLY A 203 -13.31 10.42 -8.73
CA GLY A 203 -13.83 11.04 -9.95
C GLY A 203 -12.81 11.90 -10.70
N SER A 204 -11.55 11.95 -10.26
CA SER A 204 -10.49 12.74 -10.90
C SER A 204 -9.67 11.92 -11.91
N GLU A 205 -8.87 12.61 -12.73
CA GLU A 205 -7.87 12.00 -13.61
C GLU A 205 -6.86 11.12 -12.86
N ALA A 206 -6.53 11.47 -11.61
CA ALA A 206 -5.60 10.68 -10.80
C ALA A 206 -6.19 9.31 -10.40
N GLU A 207 -7.50 9.25 -10.14
CA GLU A 207 -8.19 7.97 -9.93
C GLU A 207 -8.27 7.17 -11.23
N ALA A 208 -8.59 7.83 -12.35
CA ALA A 208 -8.63 7.18 -13.66
C ALA A 208 -7.27 6.58 -14.03
N GLU A 209 -6.17 7.31 -13.78
CA GLU A 209 -4.80 6.83 -13.99
C GLU A 209 -4.50 5.59 -13.12
N ALA A 210 -4.76 5.65 -11.82
CA ALA A 210 -4.52 4.53 -10.91
C ALA A 210 -5.32 3.27 -11.31
N LEU A 211 -6.58 3.44 -11.73
CA LEU A 211 -7.43 2.35 -12.21
C LEU A 211 -6.98 1.81 -13.58
N ALA A 212 -6.55 2.67 -14.49
CA ALA A 212 -5.99 2.26 -15.78
C ALA A 212 -4.70 1.45 -15.59
N TYR A 213 -3.81 1.90 -14.71
CA TYR A 213 -2.61 1.17 -14.35
C TYR A 213 -2.93 -0.19 -13.73
N ALA A 214 -3.86 -0.26 -12.76
CA ALA A 214 -4.29 -1.53 -12.20
C ALA A 214 -4.85 -2.48 -13.27
N LYS A 215 -5.65 -1.96 -14.22
CA LYS A 215 -6.15 -2.76 -15.34
C LYS A 215 -5.01 -3.29 -16.22
N GLU A 216 -4.04 -2.44 -16.57
CA GLU A 216 -2.85 -2.81 -17.34
C GLU A 216 -2.05 -3.92 -16.67
N LYS A 217 -1.90 -3.85 -15.34
CA LYS A 217 -1.20 -4.86 -14.54
C LYS A 217 -2.04 -6.11 -14.23
N GLY A 218 -3.21 -6.27 -14.85
CA GLY A 218 -3.99 -7.50 -14.78
C GLY A 218 -4.98 -7.60 -13.61
N PHE A 219 -5.26 -6.50 -12.91
CA PHE A 219 -6.29 -6.45 -11.87
C PHE A 219 -7.70 -6.35 -12.49
N THR A 220 -8.12 -7.39 -13.19
CA THR A 220 -9.39 -7.44 -13.93
C THR A 220 -10.31 -8.59 -13.52
N GLY A 221 -9.79 -9.56 -12.75
CA GLY A 221 -10.49 -10.76 -12.33
C GLY A 221 -11.52 -10.51 -11.23
N CYS A 222 -12.39 -11.50 -11.00
CA CYS A 222 -13.47 -11.39 -10.00
C CYS A 222 -12.95 -11.13 -8.58
N CYS A 223 -11.79 -11.68 -8.24
CA CYS A 223 -11.20 -11.60 -6.90
C CYS A 223 -10.25 -10.41 -6.72
N ASN A 224 -9.60 -9.94 -7.78
CA ASN A 224 -8.51 -8.95 -7.70
C ASN A 224 -8.84 -7.58 -8.35
N LYS A 225 -9.94 -7.46 -9.09
CA LYS A 225 -10.34 -6.16 -9.66
C LYS A 225 -10.58 -5.11 -8.57
N PRO A 226 -10.29 -3.83 -8.84
CA PRO A 226 -10.55 -2.76 -7.89
C PRO A 226 -12.05 -2.64 -7.61
N LEU A 227 -12.43 -2.77 -6.35
CA LEU A 227 -13.75 -2.48 -5.83
C LEU A 227 -13.69 -1.23 -4.99
N ARG A 228 -14.55 -0.27 -5.30
CA ARG A 228 -14.67 0.95 -4.51
C ARG A 228 -15.05 0.62 -3.07
N THR A 229 -14.33 1.22 -2.13
CA THR A 229 -14.61 1.15 -0.70
C THR A 229 -15.56 2.29 -0.29
N ASN A 230 -16.16 2.19 0.89
CA ASN A 230 -17.02 3.27 1.38
C ASN A 230 -16.20 4.33 2.15
N GLN A 231 -15.74 5.36 1.43
CA GLN A 231 -15.01 6.50 2.02
C GLN A 231 -15.85 7.79 2.10
N LEU A 232 -16.77 8.02 1.16
CA LEU A 232 -17.49 9.30 1.04
C LEU A 232 -18.72 9.42 1.94
N ASN A 233 -19.41 8.30 2.20
CA ASN A 233 -20.61 8.28 3.02
C ASN A 233 -20.50 7.19 4.11
N PRO A 234 -19.55 7.32 5.05
CA PRO A 234 -19.59 6.49 6.24
C PRO A 234 -20.89 6.82 7.00
N PRO A 235 -21.67 5.82 7.46
CA PRO A 235 -22.92 6.13 8.15
C PRO A 235 -22.68 6.98 9.41
N PRO A 236 -23.60 7.91 9.73
CA PRO A 236 -23.54 8.65 10.99
C PRO A 236 -23.79 7.74 12.20
N TYR A 237 -23.34 8.19 13.37
CA TYR A 237 -23.50 7.52 14.67
C TYR A 237 -24.96 7.25 15.04
#